data_AF-A0A6V7VFX1-F1
#
_entry.id   AF-A0A6V7VFX1-F1
#
_cell.length_a   1.000
_cell.length_b   1.000
_cell.length_c   1.000
_cell.angle_alpha   90.00
_cell.angle_beta   90.00
_cell.angle_gamma   90.00
#
_symmetry.space_group_name_H-M   'P 1'
#
loop_
_entity.id
_entity.type
_entity.pdbx_description
1 polymer ?
#
loop_
_entity_poly.entity_id
_entity_poly.type
_entity_poly.pdbx_seq_one_letter_code
_entity_poly.pdbx_strand_id
1 'polypeptide(L)'
;MDVALNNAMNNSLGRVFPLSGYKSNLIIKELLPKNQEQKIKIFRSALILLKIWAKNNSIYGNQFGFLSGTSMLIMLTKIYLLYPNTCSVLVIIDRFYLTFLTWNWPRPFLIGTIDDSLIHSWRIDTELFAREITFLNKQGIEEDWEDVDKRDKKYIKMEKEKLKENEKGNIERLEKHSKLIMPILTPAYPQQSSAFNVNYSTMKIIKQTIIEGLRGLRQIRNLNEASHSNETLKKWIKGVDFVDKYNHFVTIICVGIDKNIGEDFCNFVKNRIRVELVLSLEEYPKLEYSHISPNKSKKGKCEKRLIAGKKFKKFW
;
A
#
# COMPACT_ATOMS: atom_id res chain seq x y z
N MET A 1 -12.61 10.09 32.95
CA MET A 1 -12.30 11.32 32.20
C MET A 1 -11.58 11.00 30.89
N ASP A 2 -10.60 10.10 30.88
CA ASP A 2 -9.85 9.67 29.68
C ASP A 2 -10.68 8.97 28.60
N VAL A 3 -11.66 8.14 28.97
CA VAL A 3 -12.53 7.45 27.99
C VAL A 3 -13.42 8.43 27.23
N ALA A 4 -13.97 9.42 27.91
CA ALA A 4 -14.79 10.48 27.29
C ALA A 4 -13.94 11.39 26.39
N LEU A 5 -12.70 11.70 26.82
CA LEU A 5 -11.74 12.47 26.04
C LEU A 5 -11.33 11.71 24.77
N ASN A 6 -11.02 10.42 24.89
CA ASN A 6 -10.69 9.55 23.77
C ASN A 6 -11.86 9.41 22.79
N ASN A 7 -13.08 9.24 23.29
CA ASN A 7 -14.28 9.17 22.43
C ASN A 7 -14.55 10.51 21.71
N ALA A 8 -14.34 11.65 22.37
CA ALA A 8 -14.43 12.97 21.74
C ALA A 8 -13.31 13.22 20.70
N MET A 9 -12.09 12.78 20.98
CA MET A 9 -10.98 12.81 20.01
C MET A 9 -11.23 11.88 18.82
N ASN A 10 -11.80 10.70 19.03
CA ASN A 10 -12.13 9.76 17.95
C ASN A 10 -13.25 10.29 17.04
N ASN A 11 -14.30 10.87 17.62
CA ASN A 11 -15.39 11.49 16.87
C ASN A 11 -14.92 12.71 16.06
N SER A 12 -13.96 13.47 16.58
CA SER A 12 -13.36 14.59 15.83
C SER A 12 -12.39 14.11 14.76
N LEU A 13 -11.54 13.12 15.04
CA LEU A 13 -10.64 12.50 14.06
C LEU A 13 -11.41 11.91 12.86
N GLY A 14 -12.54 11.24 13.10
CA GLY A 14 -13.42 10.72 12.05
C GLY A 14 -13.92 11.79 11.07
N ARG A 15 -14.12 13.03 11.53
CA ARG A 15 -14.49 14.19 10.68
C ARG A 15 -13.29 14.82 9.98
N VAL A 16 -12.09 14.68 10.54
CA VAL A 16 -10.85 15.29 10.01
C VAL A 16 -10.18 14.40 8.96
N PHE A 17 -10.26 13.07 9.07
CA PHE A 17 -9.66 12.14 8.09
C PHE A 17 -10.10 12.36 6.64
N PRO A 18 -11.40 12.62 6.32
CA PRO A 18 -11.81 12.93 4.96
C PRO A 18 -11.11 14.17 4.37
N LEU A 19 -10.75 15.14 5.21
CA LEU A 19 -10.07 16.38 4.82
C LEU A 19 -8.54 16.21 4.67
N SER A 20 -7.96 15.19 5.28
CA SER A 20 -6.50 14.95 5.29
C SER A 20 -5.91 14.81 3.88
N GLY A 21 -6.63 14.14 2.97
CA GLY A 21 -6.21 13.95 1.58
C GLY A 21 -6.19 15.26 0.80
N TYR A 22 -7.24 16.08 0.93
CA TYR A 22 -7.30 17.40 0.32
C TYR A 22 -6.19 18.32 0.85
N LYS A 23 -6.05 18.41 2.19
CA LYS A 23 -5.00 19.20 2.84
C LYS A 23 -3.60 18.76 2.40
N SER A 24 -3.36 17.44 2.29
CA SER A 24 -2.07 16.92 1.83
C SER A 24 -1.73 17.38 0.42
N ASN A 25 -2.72 17.34 -0.49
CA ASN A 25 -2.54 17.82 -1.86
C ASN A 25 -2.33 19.34 -1.94
N LEU A 26 -2.99 20.13 -1.07
CA LEU A 26 -2.74 21.57 -0.97
C LEU A 26 -1.31 21.87 -0.55
N ILE A 27 -0.83 21.22 0.52
CA ILE A 27 0.55 21.39 1.01
C ILE A 27 1.56 21.03 -0.10
N ILE A 28 1.35 19.91 -0.79
CA ILE A 28 2.23 19.51 -1.90
C ILE A 28 2.20 20.54 -3.03
N LYS A 29 1.02 21.10 -3.35
CA LYS A 29 0.89 22.14 -4.36
C LYS A 29 1.61 23.43 -3.97
N GLU A 30 1.63 23.78 -2.69
CA GLU A 30 2.35 24.95 -2.16
C GLU A 30 3.86 24.77 -2.18
N LEU A 31 4.35 23.54 -1.97
CA LEU A 31 5.77 23.19 -2.04
C LEU A 31 6.34 23.20 -3.47
N LEU A 32 5.49 23.09 -4.50
CA LEU A 32 5.90 23.17 -5.90
C LEU A 32 6.01 24.64 -6.36
N PRO A 33 7.04 25.02 -7.13
CA PRO A 33 7.27 26.41 -7.52
C PRO A 33 6.18 26.89 -8.48
N LYS A 34 5.32 27.79 -7.99
CA LYS A 34 4.15 28.33 -8.71
C LYS A 34 4.54 29.07 -10.00
N ASN A 35 5.71 29.72 -10.02
CA ASN A 35 6.15 30.57 -11.13
C ASN A 35 6.99 29.81 -12.18
N GLN A 36 7.17 28.50 -12.03
CA GLN A 36 7.99 27.68 -12.93
C GLN A 36 7.15 26.61 -13.62
N GLU A 37 6.32 27.03 -14.58
CA GLU A 37 5.38 26.15 -15.30
C GLU A 37 6.08 24.93 -15.91
N GLN A 38 7.26 25.13 -16.49
CA GLN A 38 8.04 24.05 -17.09
C GLN A 38 8.45 22.98 -16.06
N LYS A 39 8.81 23.37 -14.85
CA LYS A 39 9.16 22.41 -13.79
C LYS A 39 7.94 21.65 -13.27
N ILE A 40 6.79 22.32 -13.18
CA ILE A 40 5.53 21.66 -12.84
C ILE A 40 5.16 20.64 -13.92
N LYS A 41 5.33 20.97 -15.21
CA LYS A 41 5.12 20.03 -16.32
C LYS A 41 6.02 18.80 -16.19
N ILE A 42 7.31 19.00 -15.94
CA ILE A 42 8.27 17.90 -15.72
C ILE A 42 7.85 17.02 -14.52
N PHE A 43 7.49 17.62 -13.39
CA PHE A 43 7.02 16.90 -12.20
C PHE A 43 5.79 16.05 -12.50
N ARG A 44 4.78 16.62 -13.17
CA ARG A 44 3.55 15.91 -13.56
C ARG A 44 3.85 14.75 -14.51
N SER A 45 4.69 14.98 -15.52
CA SER A 45 5.12 13.94 -16.47
C SER A 45 5.86 12.80 -15.76
N ALA A 46 6.76 13.11 -14.82
CA ALA A 46 7.45 12.11 -14.00
C ALA A 46 6.47 11.29 -13.14
N LEU A 47 5.49 11.95 -12.50
CA LEU A 47 4.49 11.25 -11.70
C LEU A 47 3.62 10.31 -12.55
N ILE A 48 3.18 10.77 -13.72
CA ILE A 48 2.37 9.97 -14.64
C ILE A 48 3.17 8.76 -15.12
N LEU A 49 4.41 8.99 -15.58
CA LEU A 49 5.29 7.92 -16.06
C LEU A 49 5.58 6.88 -14.97
N LEU A 50 5.89 7.31 -13.74
CA LEU A 50 6.09 6.41 -12.60
C LEU A 50 4.85 5.59 -12.29
N LYS A 51 3.65 6.20 -12.32
CA LYS A 51 2.39 5.50 -12.07
C LYS A 51 2.09 4.46 -13.15
N ILE A 52 2.34 4.78 -14.42
CA ILE A 52 2.17 3.84 -15.53
C ILE A 52 3.16 2.68 -15.39
N TRP A 53 4.44 2.99 -15.21
CA TRP A 53 5.49 2.00 -15.02
C TRP A 53 5.20 1.07 -13.85
N ALA A 54 4.75 1.61 -12.70
CA ALA A 54 4.44 0.80 -11.52
C ALA A 54 3.22 -0.10 -11.71
N LYS A 55 2.18 0.37 -12.42
CA LYS A 55 1.02 -0.46 -12.79
C LYS A 55 1.42 -1.62 -13.68
N ASN A 56 2.22 -1.35 -14.71
CA ASN A 56 2.69 -2.37 -15.65
C ASN A 56 3.59 -3.40 -14.95
N ASN A 57 4.43 -2.94 -14.02
CA ASN A 57 5.31 -3.81 -13.25
C ASN A 57 4.64 -4.47 -12.03
N SER A 58 3.33 -4.31 -11.85
CA SER A 58 2.52 -4.93 -10.78
C SER A 58 2.84 -4.49 -9.35
N ILE A 59 3.48 -3.33 -9.17
CA ILE A 59 3.81 -2.76 -7.85
C ILE A 59 2.96 -1.54 -7.49
N TYR A 60 1.75 -1.46 -8.06
CA TYR A 60 0.78 -0.38 -7.80
C TYR A 60 -0.53 -0.95 -7.23
N GLY A 61 -0.95 -0.47 -6.06
CA GLY A 61 -2.23 -0.81 -5.45
C GLY A 61 -2.17 -1.07 -3.95
N ASN A 62 -2.57 -0.08 -3.15
CA ASN A 62 -2.55 -0.15 -1.68
C ASN A 62 -3.35 -1.32 -1.10
N GLN A 63 -4.47 -1.69 -1.73
CA GLN A 63 -5.30 -2.82 -1.31
C GLN A 63 -4.53 -4.15 -1.27
N PHE A 64 -3.50 -4.28 -2.11
CA PHE A 64 -2.65 -5.48 -2.23
C PHE A 64 -1.33 -5.34 -1.48
N GLY A 65 -1.12 -4.24 -0.75
CA GLY A 65 0.13 -3.97 -0.03
C GLY A 65 1.22 -3.36 -0.90
N PHE A 66 0.86 -2.74 -2.02
CA PHE A 66 1.80 -2.00 -2.88
C PHE A 66 1.60 -0.49 -2.78
N LEU A 67 2.48 0.28 -3.42
CA LEU A 67 2.44 1.74 -3.38
C LEU A 67 1.13 2.29 -3.97
N SER A 68 0.62 3.36 -3.33
CA SER A 68 -0.55 4.09 -3.78
C SER A 68 -0.18 5.32 -4.62
N GLY A 69 -1.17 5.93 -5.28
CA GLY A 69 -0.97 7.22 -5.95
C GLY A 69 -0.49 8.31 -4.98
N THR A 70 -0.99 8.30 -3.74
CA THR A 70 -0.58 9.22 -2.68
C THR A 70 0.87 8.97 -2.25
N SER A 71 1.24 7.71 -2.04
CA SER A 71 2.61 7.33 -1.68
C SER A 71 3.62 7.76 -2.75
N MET A 72 3.32 7.49 -4.03
CA MET A 72 4.17 7.91 -5.15
C MET A 72 4.28 9.43 -5.25
N LEU A 73 3.19 10.16 -5.04
CA LEU A 73 3.17 11.62 -5.05
C LEU A 73 4.07 12.19 -3.94
N ILE A 74 3.91 11.71 -2.70
CA ILE A 74 4.73 12.11 -1.55
C ILE A 74 6.20 11.85 -1.82
N MET A 75 6.52 10.64 -2.27
CA MET A 75 7.88 10.24 -2.59
C MET A 75 8.50 11.13 -3.66
N LEU A 76 7.81 11.33 -4.78
CA LEU A 76 8.29 12.18 -5.87
C LEU A 76 8.44 13.64 -5.45
N THR A 77 7.56 14.14 -4.59
CA THR A 77 7.63 15.51 -4.07
C THR A 77 8.92 15.72 -3.29
N LYS A 78 9.31 14.77 -2.42
CA LYS A 78 10.59 14.85 -1.73
C LYS A 78 11.79 14.86 -2.70
N ILE A 79 11.77 14.02 -3.73
CA ILE A 79 12.84 14.00 -4.74
C ILE A 79 12.95 15.34 -5.44
N TYR A 80 11.80 15.92 -5.81
CA TYR A 80 11.75 17.24 -6.42
C TYR A 80 12.34 18.33 -5.51
N LEU A 81 12.06 18.29 -4.21
CA LEU A 81 12.64 19.21 -3.22
C LEU A 81 14.16 19.01 -3.02
N LEU A 82 14.64 17.77 -3.05
CA LEU A 82 16.06 17.44 -2.89
C LEU A 82 16.90 17.80 -4.13
N TYR A 83 16.29 17.77 -5.32
CA TYR A 83 16.96 18.01 -6.59
C TYR A 83 16.27 19.11 -7.40
N PRO A 84 16.24 20.37 -6.92
CA PRO A 84 15.45 21.46 -7.52
C PRO A 84 15.88 21.86 -8.93
N ASN A 85 17.08 21.45 -9.35
CA ASN A 85 17.69 21.79 -10.64
C ASN A 85 17.50 20.71 -11.72
N THR A 86 16.73 19.66 -11.46
CA THR A 86 16.50 18.62 -12.48
C THR A 86 15.54 19.10 -13.57
N CYS A 87 16.02 19.10 -14.82
CA CYS A 87 15.24 19.52 -15.99
C CYS A 87 14.71 18.35 -16.84
N SER A 88 14.97 17.09 -16.47
CA SER A 88 14.59 15.91 -17.25
C SER A 88 13.78 14.92 -16.41
N VAL A 89 12.69 14.44 -17.00
CA VAL A 89 11.79 13.44 -16.40
C VAL A 89 12.55 12.16 -16.02
N LEU A 90 13.41 11.66 -16.90
CA LEU A 90 14.17 10.42 -16.65
C LEU A 90 15.20 10.59 -15.54
N VAL A 91 15.82 11.78 -15.40
CA VAL A 91 16.77 12.07 -14.32
C VAL A 91 16.05 12.09 -12.97
N ILE A 92 14.86 12.69 -12.89
CA ILE A 92 14.04 12.66 -11.67
C ILE A 92 13.69 11.22 -11.28
N ILE A 93 13.36 10.37 -12.25
CA ILE A 93 13.03 8.96 -12.00
C ILE A 93 14.28 8.16 -11.56
N ASP A 94 15.46 8.41 -12.13
CA ASP A 94 16.73 7.82 -11.65
C ASP A 94 17.00 8.21 -10.19
N ARG A 95 16.86 9.50 -9.85
CA ARG A 95 16.98 9.98 -8.46
C ARG A 95 15.95 9.35 -7.54
N PHE A 96 14.70 9.25 -7.99
CA PHE A 96 13.62 8.60 -7.24
C PHE A 96 13.96 7.15 -6.88
N TYR A 97 14.42 6.36 -7.85
CA TYR A 97 14.81 4.97 -7.59
C TYR A 97 16.01 4.88 -6.67
N LEU A 98 17.05 5.70 -6.90
CA LEU A 98 18.22 5.73 -6.04
C LEU A 98 17.88 6.05 -4.60
N THR A 99 17.15 7.14 -4.35
CA THR A 99 16.76 7.54 -3.00
C THR A 99 15.93 6.47 -2.31
N PHE A 100 15.01 5.81 -3.01
CA PHE A 100 14.20 4.77 -2.41
C PHE A 100 14.96 3.49 -2.07
N LEU A 101 15.94 3.12 -2.90
CA LEU A 101 16.80 1.97 -2.66
C LEU A 101 17.80 2.19 -1.52
N THR A 102 18.33 3.41 -1.39
CA THR A 102 19.29 3.78 -0.33
C THR A 102 18.60 4.20 0.97
N TRP A 103 17.28 4.39 0.97
CA TRP A 103 16.54 4.76 2.17
C TRP A 103 16.58 3.64 3.23
N ASN A 104 16.92 4.02 4.47
CA ASN A 104 17.05 3.10 5.59
C ASN A 104 15.69 2.77 6.23
N TRP A 105 14.89 1.95 5.56
CA TRP A 105 13.63 1.43 6.09
C TRP A 105 13.84 0.63 7.40
N PRO A 106 12.98 0.79 8.43
CA PRO A 106 11.67 1.41 8.43
C PRO A 106 11.66 2.90 8.83
N ARG A 107 12.76 3.67 8.65
CA ARG A 107 12.74 5.11 8.95
C ARG A 107 11.63 5.82 8.15
N PRO A 108 10.75 6.63 8.78
CA PRO A 108 9.66 7.31 8.09
C PRO A 108 10.11 8.25 6.97
N PHE A 109 9.47 8.12 5.82
CA PHE A 109 9.66 8.98 4.67
C PHE A 109 8.74 10.19 4.76
N LEU A 110 9.34 11.36 4.97
CA LEU A 110 8.68 12.67 5.17
C LEU A 110 9.10 13.69 4.10
N ILE A 111 8.20 14.62 3.75
CA ILE A 111 8.46 15.71 2.79
C ILE A 111 9.15 16.92 3.45
N GLY A 112 8.87 17.20 4.74
CA GLY A 112 9.34 18.40 5.46
C GLY A 112 10.07 18.10 6.78
N THR A 113 10.58 19.15 7.42
CA THR A 113 11.19 19.08 8.76
C THR A 113 10.11 18.79 9.79
N ILE A 114 10.46 17.89 10.69
CA ILE A 114 9.66 17.54 11.84
C ILE A 114 9.70 18.75 12.80
N ASP A 115 8.56 19.33 13.13
CA ASP A 115 8.45 20.09 14.37
C ASP A 115 8.45 19.06 15.51
N ASP A 116 9.32 19.16 16.52
CA ASP A 116 9.51 18.10 17.54
C ASP A 116 8.22 17.78 18.34
N SER A 117 7.24 18.69 18.30
CA SER A 117 5.87 18.49 18.80
C SER A 117 5.06 17.46 17.98
N LEU A 118 5.40 17.23 16.70
CA LEU A 118 4.68 16.34 15.77
C LEU A 118 5.13 14.88 15.85
N ILE A 119 6.36 14.59 16.28
CA ILE A 119 6.82 13.20 16.55
C ILE A 119 5.91 12.52 17.58
N HIS A 120 5.41 13.28 18.55
CA HIS A 120 4.54 12.77 19.60
C HIS A 120 3.10 12.50 19.12
N SER A 121 2.70 13.08 17.98
CA SER A 121 1.36 12.93 17.39
C SER A 121 1.21 11.72 16.47
N TRP A 122 2.31 11.28 15.85
CA TRP A 122 2.34 10.07 15.04
C TRP A 122 2.88 8.91 15.88
N ARG A 123 1.98 8.07 16.41
CA ARG A 123 2.34 6.81 17.05
C ARG A 123 1.77 5.66 16.24
N ILE A 124 2.58 4.62 16.02
CA ILE A 124 2.15 3.35 15.42
C ILE A 124 0.85 2.85 16.10
N ASP A 125 0.77 3.04 17.42
CA ASP A 125 -0.35 2.70 18.29
C ASP A 125 -1.66 3.41 17.87
N THR A 126 -1.61 4.68 17.47
CA THR A 126 -2.81 5.46 17.06
C THR A 126 -3.38 5.04 15.71
N GLU A 127 -2.53 4.58 14.78
CA GLU A 127 -2.97 4.08 13.46
C GLU A 127 -3.56 2.66 13.57
N LEU A 128 -3.14 1.89 14.59
CA LEU A 128 -3.70 0.58 14.93
C LEU A 128 -5.02 0.66 15.67
N PHE A 129 -5.08 1.50 16.70
CA PHE A 129 -6.27 1.70 17.52
C PHE A 129 -7.47 2.19 16.68
N ALA A 130 -7.23 3.13 15.74
CA ALA A 130 -8.27 3.59 14.82
C ALA A 130 -8.83 2.46 13.92
N ARG A 131 -8.01 1.46 13.58
CA ARG A 131 -8.41 0.32 12.73
C ARG A 131 -9.15 -0.75 13.53
N GLU A 132 -8.74 -0.97 14.78
CA GLU A 132 -9.42 -1.86 15.72
C GLU A 132 -10.85 -1.37 16.00
N ILE A 133 -11.01 -0.08 16.31
CA ILE A 133 -12.33 0.57 16.47
C ILE A 133 -13.18 0.47 15.19
N THR A 134 -12.59 0.74 14.01
CA THR A 134 -13.32 0.65 12.72
C THR A 134 -13.77 -0.78 12.38
N PHE A 135 -12.99 -1.79 12.78
CA PHE A 135 -13.31 -3.20 12.60
C PHE A 135 -14.45 -3.64 13.54
N LEU A 136 -14.39 -3.23 14.81
CA LEU A 136 -15.41 -3.51 15.82
C LEU A 136 -16.75 -2.85 15.46
N ASN A 137 -16.73 -1.59 15.03
CA ASN A 137 -17.94 -0.88 14.59
C ASN A 137 -18.59 -1.50 13.35
N LYS A 138 -17.78 -2.10 12.44
CA LYS A 138 -18.28 -2.79 11.24
C LYS A 138 -18.92 -4.16 11.53
N GLN A 139 -18.69 -4.73 12.70
CA GLN A 139 -19.29 -5.98 13.16
C GLN A 139 -20.63 -5.75 13.89
N GLY A 140 -21.12 -4.50 13.97
CA GLY A 140 -22.38 -4.18 14.64
C GLY A 140 -22.31 -4.34 16.17
N ILE A 141 -21.10 -4.35 16.74
CA ILE A 141 -20.90 -4.41 18.20
C ILE A 141 -21.01 -2.99 18.73
N GLU A 142 -22.23 -2.53 18.92
CA GLU A 142 -22.57 -1.38 19.77
C GLU A 142 -22.99 -2.00 21.11
N GLU A 143 -22.17 -1.84 22.16
CA GLU A 143 -22.46 -2.43 23.47
C GLU A 143 -23.58 -1.65 24.17
N ASP A 144 -24.82 -2.15 24.07
CA ASP A 144 -25.89 -1.89 25.02
C ASP A 144 -26.27 -3.19 25.74
N TRP A 145 -26.18 -3.17 27.07
CA TRP A 145 -26.41 -4.34 27.93
C TRP A 145 -27.72 -4.18 28.72
N GLU A 146 -28.85 -4.59 28.16
CA GLU A 146 -29.97 -5.04 29.00
C GLU A 146 -30.62 -6.31 28.43
N ASP A 147 -30.48 -7.37 29.23
CA ASP A 147 -31.38 -8.51 29.36
C ASP A 147 -31.38 -9.62 28.28
N VAL A 148 -30.56 -10.66 28.48
CA VAL A 148 -30.79 -11.99 27.89
C VAL A 148 -30.44 -13.11 28.89
N ASP A 149 -31.37 -14.04 29.01
CA ASP A 149 -31.61 -15.01 30.08
C ASP A 149 -30.59 -16.17 30.18
N LYS A 150 -30.58 -16.85 31.33
CA LYS A 150 -29.44 -17.54 31.97
C LYS A 150 -29.06 -18.93 31.42
N ARG A 151 -29.64 -19.43 30.32
CA ARG A 151 -29.20 -20.71 29.70
C ARG A 151 -28.30 -20.53 28.47
N ASP A 152 -28.40 -19.41 27.75
CA ASP A 152 -27.54 -19.11 26.61
C ASP A 152 -26.18 -18.53 27.03
N LYS A 153 -26.02 -18.10 28.28
CA LYS A 153 -24.77 -17.52 28.79
C LYS A 153 -23.58 -18.49 28.76
N LYS A 154 -23.80 -19.81 28.84
CA LYS A 154 -22.69 -20.78 28.77
C LYS A 154 -22.20 -21.01 27.34
N TYR A 155 -23.13 -21.17 26.38
CA TYR A 155 -22.81 -21.29 24.95
C TYR A 155 -22.22 -19.99 24.41
N ILE A 156 -22.88 -18.86 24.70
CA ILE A 156 -22.39 -17.52 24.34
C ILE A 156 -21.04 -17.23 25.00
N LYS A 157 -20.78 -17.65 26.25
CA LYS A 157 -19.47 -17.49 26.89
C LYS A 157 -18.39 -18.35 26.23
N MET A 158 -18.69 -19.61 25.90
CA MET A 158 -17.73 -20.49 25.20
C MET A 158 -17.42 -20.00 23.79
N GLU A 159 -18.43 -19.49 23.08
CA GLU A 159 -18.29 -18.96 21.72
C GLU A 159 -17.61 -17.58 21.74
N LYS A 160 -17.89 -16.74 22.75
CA LYS A 160 -17.15 -15.51 23.04
C LYS A 160 -15.70 -15.78 23.47
N GLU A 161 -15.41 -16.88 24.18
CA GLU A 161 -14.04 -17.27 24.54
C GLU A 161 -13.27 -17.80 23.33
N LYS A 162 -13.91 -18.57 22.44
CA LYS A 162 -13.34 -18.97 21.14
C LYS A 162 -13.14 -17.78 20.21
N LEU A 163 -14.09 -16.85 20.17
CA LEU A 163 -13.94 -15.57 19.46
C LEU A 163 -12.80 -14.76 20.05
N LYS A 164 -12.69 -14.66 21.38
CA LYS A 164 -11.57 -13.97 22.06
C LYS A 164 -10.22 -14.63 21.80
N GLU A 165 -10.12 -15.95 21.69
CA GLU A 165 -8.87 -16.63 21.32
C GLU A 165 -8.51 -16.42 19.84
N ASN A 166 -9.49 -16.54 18.93
CA ASN A 166 -9.30 -16.21 17.51
C ASN A 166 -9.01 -14.71 17.29
N GLU A 167 -9.65 -13.83 18.06
CA GLU A 167 -9.42 -12.39 18.07
C GLU A 167 -8.05 -12.10 18.65
N LYS A 168 -7.64 -12.75 19.74
CA LYS A 168 -6.29 -12.58 20.29
C LYS A 168 -5.21 -13.05 19.32
N GLY A 169 -5.42 -14.17 18.63
CA GLY A 169 -4.54 -14.63 17.55
C GLY A 169 -4.55 -13.68 16.34
N ASN A 170 -5.71 -13.15 15.96
CA ASN A 170 -5.82 -12.14 14.90
C ASN A 170 -5.22 -10.79 15.29
N ILE A 171 -5.37 -10.36 16.54
CA ILE A 171 -4.82 -9.12 17.10
C ILE A 171 -3.30 -9.27 17.18
N GLU A 172 -2.77 -10.36 17.73
CA GLU A 172 -1.32 -10.61 17.76
C GLU A 172 -0.74 -10.72 16.34
N ARG A 173 -1.47 -11.35 15.40
CA ARG A 173 -1.11 -11.36 13.98
C ARG A 173 -1.11 -9.94 13.40
N LEU A 174 -2.18 -9.16 13.64
CA LEU A 174 -2.30 -7.77 13.18
C LEU A 174 -1.26 -6.84 13.81
N GLU A 175 -0.84 -7.08 15.06
CA GLU A 175 0.23 -6.37 15.77
C GLU A 175 1.62 -6.76 15.26
N LYS A 176 1.88 -8.03 14.94
CA LYS A 176 3.14 -8.41 14.27
C LYS A 176 3.25 -7.77 12.88
N HIS A 177 2.11 -7.65 12.19
CA HIS A 177 2.00 -6.99 10.89
C HIS A 177 1.73 -5.48 10.96
N SER A 178 1.61 -4.92 12.17
CA SER A 178 1.42 -3.48 12.38
C SER A 178 2.71 -2.69 12.25
N LYS A 179 3.84 -3.39 12.36
CA LYS A 179 5.16 -2.83 12.13
C LYS A 179 5.21 -2.27 10.72
N LEU A 180 5.13 -0.95 10.62
CA LEU A 180 5.19 -0.24 9.36
C LEU A 180 6.57 -0.48 8.73
N ILE A 181 6.58 -1.25 7.64
CA ILE A 181 7.81 -1.64 6.96
C ILE A 181 8.31 -0.51 6.06
N MET A 182 7.39 0.21 5.42
CA MET A 182 7.67 1.35 4.54
C MET A 182 6.83 2.58 4.90
N PRO A 183 7.00 3.18 6.09
CA PRO A 183 6.20 4.32 6.50
C PRO A 183 6.44 5.53 5.58
N ILE A 184 5.42 5.91 4.81
CA ILE A 184 5.43 7.07 3.92
C ILE A 184 4.37 8.04 4.39
N LEU A 185 4.77 9.08 5.11
CA LEU A 185 3.86 9.90 5.89
C LEU A 185 3.22 11.00 5.04
N THR A 186 1.90 11.12 5.18
CA THR A 186 1.16 12.25 4.61
C THR A 186 1.59 13.55 5.27
N PRO A 187 1.72 14.66 4.51
CA PRO A 187 2.21 15.92 5.06
C PRO A 187 1.15 16.65 5.91
N ALA A 188 -0.14 16.40 5.70
CA ALA A 188 -1.19 17.03 6.49
C ALA A 188 -1.44 16.29 7.81
N TYR A 189 -1.81 17.05 8.85
CA TYR A 189 -2.32 16.52 10.10
C TYR A 189 -3.79 16.03 9.98
N PRO A 190 -4.17 14.92 10.66
CA PRO A 190 -3.28 13.98 11.34
C PRO A 190 -2.45 13.20 10.33
N GLN A 191 -1.15 13.04 10.61
CA GLN A 191 -0.25 12.32 9.72
C GLN A 191 -0.58 10.83 9.72
N GLN A 192 -0.56 10.20 8.56
CA GLN A 192 -0.80 8.76 8.42
C GLN A 192 0.21 8.16 7.43
N SER A 193 0.53 6.88 7.60
CA SER A 193 1.29 6.18 6.57
C SER A 193 0.41 5.93 5.36
N SER A 194 0.79 6.45 4.20
CA SER A 194 0.11 6.15 2.93
C SER A 194 0.40 4.73 2.40
N ALA A 195 1.40 4.05 2.97
CA ALA A 195 1.87 2.73 2.58
C ALA A 195 1.75 1.71 3.73
N PHE A 196 0.74 1.91 4.58
CA PHE A 196 0.46 1.09 5.77
C PHE A 196 0.15 -0.39 5.48
N ASN A 197 -0.21 -0.73 4.25
CA ASN A 197 -0.49 -2.12 3.86
C ASN A 197 0.74 -2.87 3.34
N VAL A 198 1.89 -2.20 3.19
CA VAL A 198 3.13 -2.83 2.72
C VAL A 198 3.63 -3.84 3.74
N ASN A 199 3.84 -5.08 3.30
CA ASN A 199 4.37 -6.18 4.09
C ASN A 199 5.76 -6.60 3.59
N TYR A 200 6.32 -7.67 4.17
CA TYR A 200 7.70 -8.07 3.87
C TYR A 200 7.85 -8.53 2.42
N SER A 201 6.91 -9.33 1.91
CA SER A 201 6.89 -9.77 0.52
C SER A 201 6.80 -8.59 -0.44
N THR A 202 5.86 -7.67 -0.21
CA THR A 202 5.65 -6.55 -1.13
C THR A 202 6.79 -5.55 -1.06
N MET A 203 7.37 -5.27 0.11
CA MET A 203 8.59 -4.47 0.22
C MET A 203 9.72 -5.06 -0.63
N LYS A 204 9.95 -6.38 -0.51
CA LYS A 204 10.99 -7.08 -1.28
C LYS A 204 10.75 -6.98 -2.78
N ILE A 205 9.50 -7.20 -3.22
CA ILE A 205 9.10 -7.05 -4.62
C ILE A 205 9.30 -5.61 -5.12
N ILE A 206 8.87 -4.60 -4.35
CA ILE A 206 9.03 -3.19 -4.70
C ILE A 206 10.52 -2.86 -4.87
N LYS A 207 11.37 -3.25 -3.91
CA LYS A 207 12.83 -3.04 -3.99
C LYS A 207 13.43 -3.71 -5.23
N GLN A 208 13.10 -4.97 -5.48
CA GLN A 208 13.63 -5.70 -6.64
C GLN A 208 13.17 -5.07 -7.96
N THR A 209 11.89 -4.72 -8.07
CA THR A 209 11.32 -4.07 -9.26
C THR A 209 11.97 -2.71 -9.52
N ILE A 210 12.29 -1.95 -8.46
CA ILE A 210 12.99 -0.68 -8.58
C ILE A 210 14.45 -0.86 -9.00
N ILE A 211 15.15 -1.90 -8.52
CA ILE A 211 16.50 -2.24 -9.01
C ILE A 211 16.48 -2.53 -10.52
N GLU A 212 15.54 -3.37 -10.96
CA GLU A 212 15.35 -3.70 -12.38
C GLU A 212 15.00 -2.45 -13.20
N GLY A 213 14.09 -1.62 -12.68
CA GLY A 213 13.71 -0.33 -13.27
C GLY A 213 14.89 0.62 -13.43
N LEU A 214 15.72 0.77 -12.39
CA LEU A 214 16.91 1.63 -12.42
C LEU A 214 17.94 1.15 -13.46
N ARG A 215 18.17 -0.17 -13.55
CA ARG A 215 19.08 -0.75 -14.55
C ARG A 215 18.61 -0.44 -15.97
N GLY A 216 17.34 -0.71 -16.28
CA GLY A 216 16.78 -0.44 -17.61
C GLY A 216 16.76 1.05 -17.96
N LEU A 217 16.46 1.91 -16.98
CA LEU A 217 16.48 3.36 -17.17
C LEU A 217 17.88 3.88 -17.52
N ARG A 218 18.92 3.35 -16.86
CA ARG A 218 20.31 3.72 -17.14
C ARG A 218 20.80 3.22 -18.49
N GLN A 219 20.34 2.04 -18.92
CA GLN A 219 20.59 1.55 -20.28
C GLN A 219 20.02 2.51 -21.32
N ILE A 220 18.76 2.94 -21.16
CA ILE A 220 18.12 3.90 -22.07
C ILE A 220 18.92 5.20 -22.17
N ARG A 221 19.42 5.72 -21.04
CA ARG A 221 20.17 6.97 -21.00
C ARG A 221 21.54 6.89 -21.69
N ASN A 222 22.13 5.70 -21.78
CA ASN A 222 23.43 5.47 -22.41
C ASN A 222 23.32 5.20 -23.92
N LEU A 223 22.11 5.16 -24.50
CA LEU A 223 21.91 5.00 -25.93
C LEU A 223 22.10 6.35 -26.66
N ASN A 224 22.95 6.35 -27.68
CA ASN A 224 23.24 7.55 -28.49
C ASN A 224 22.19 7.79 -29.61
N GLU A 225 21.39 6.78 -29.97
CA GLU A 225 20.41 6.87 -31.07
C GLU A 225 18.96 7.09 -30.59
N ALA A 226 18.28 8.07 -31.19
CA ALA A 226 16.92 8.46 -30.83
C ALA A 226 15.83 7.43 -31.22
N SER A 227 16.07 6.63 -32.26
CA SER A 227 15.15 5.57 -32.70
C SER A 227 15.14 4.39 -31.71
N HIS A 228 16.32 3.89 -31.37
CA HIS A 228 16.51 2.80 -30.40
C HIS A 228 16.09 3.19 -28.97
N SER A 229 16.24 4.47 -28.58
CA SER A 229 15.84 4.93 -27.26
C SER A 229 14.32 4.90 -27.05
N ASN A 230 13.53 5.20 -28.08
CA ASN A 230 12.06 5.18 -28.01
C ASN A 230 11.49 3.76 -27.86
N GLU A 231 12.00 2.79 -28.61
CA GLU A 231 11.56 1.39 -28.48
C GLU A 231 11.98 0.80 -27.14
N THR A 232 13.21 1.08 -26.70
CA THR A 232 13.72 0.63 -25.40
C THR A 232 12.93 1.25 -24.25
N LEU A 233 12.53 2.53 -24.35
CA LEU A 233 11.66 3.19 -23.38
C LEU A 233 10.28 2.51 -23.32
N LYS A 234 9.67 2.18 -24.48
CA LYS A 234 8.40 1.44 -24.50
C LYS A 234 8.52 0.08 -23.82
N LYS A 235 9.60 -0.67 -24.09
CA LYS A 235 9.89 -1.95 -23.43
C LYS A 235 10.05 -1.79 -21.92
N TRP A 236 10.78 -0.77 -21.48
CA TRP A 236 10.96 -0.45 -20.07
C TRP A 236 9.65 -0.08 -19.36
N ILE A 237 8.80 0.70 -20.01
CA ILE A 237 7.46 1.06 -19.50
C ILE A 237 6.57 -0.19 -19.40
N LYS A 238 6.58 -1.05 -20.43
CA LYS A 238 5.79 -2.29 -20.43
C LYS A 238 6.23 -3.25 -19.33
N GLY A 239 7.54 -3.36 -19.09
CA GLY A 239 8.08 -4.34 -18.16
C GLY A 239 7.88 -5.79 -18.65
N VAL A 240 8.08 -6.74 -17.74
CA VAL A 240 7.87 -8.18 -18.00
C VAL A 240 6.44 -8.56 -17.66
N ASP A 241 5.82 -9.41 -18.48
CA ASP A 241 4.48 -9.91 -18.24
C ASP A 241 4.43 -10.75 -16.95
N PHE A 242 3.36 -10.60 -16.16
CA PHE A 242 3.30 -11.17 -14.80
C PHE A 242 3.46 -12.70 -14.79
N VAL A 243 2.93 -13.37 -15.81
CA VAL A 243 2.98 -14.83 -15.96
C VAL A 243 4.41 -15.32 -16.23
N ASP A 244 5.25 -14.49 -16.85
CA ASP A 244 6.64 -14.86 -17.15
C ASP A 244 7.58 -14.58 -15.96
N LYS A 245 7.10 -13.87 -14.93
CA LYS A 245 7.90 -13.54 -13.73
C LYS A 245 8.03 -14.71 -12.74
N TYR A 246 7.15 -15.70 -12.81
CA TYR A 246 7.04 -16.75 -11.78
C TYR A 246 6.82 -18.12 -12.41
N ASN A 247 7.38 -19.15 -11.77
CA ASN A 247 7.19 -20.55 -12.19
C ASN A 247 5.94 -21.18 -11.57
N HIS A 248 5.45 -20.64 -10.46
CA HIS A 248 4.33 -21.18 -9.70
C HIS A 248 3.27 -20.13 -9.43
N PHE A 249 2.01 -20.52 -9.53
CA PHE A 249 0.87 -19.63 -9.37
C PHE A 249 -0.21 -20.25 -8.49
N VAL A 250 -0.88 -19.40 -7.71
CA VAL A 250 -2.16 -19.70 -7.07
C VAL A 250 -3.20 -18.83 -7.75
N THR A 251 -4.23 -19.47 -8.30
CA THR A 251 -5.37 -18.77 -8.89
C THR A 251 -6.50 -18.74 -7.88
N ILE A 252 -7.00 -17.55 -7.59
CA ILE A 252 -8.19 -17.35 -6.76
C ILE A 252 -9.34 -17.04 -7.72
N ILE A 253 -10.35 -17.90 -7.70
CA ILE A 253 -11.54 -17.79 -8.52
C ILE A 253 -12.70 -17.46 -7.59
N CYS A 254 -13.39 -16.38 -7.89
CA CYS A 254 -14.62 -15.99 -7.20
C CYS A 254 -15.78 -16.24 -8.16
N VAL A 255 -16.80 -16.93 -7.68
CA VAL A 255 -18.01 -17.26 -8.45
C VAL A 255 -19.21 -16.70 -7.70
N GLY A 256 -20.13 -16.05 -8.42
CA GLY A 256 -21.39 -15.57 -7.88
C GLY A 256 -22.53 -16.01 -8.79
N ILE A 257 -23.73 -16.11 -8.21
CA ILE A 257 -24.96 -16.50 -8.92
C ILE A 257 -25.29 -15.44 -9.98
N ASP A 258 -25.27 -14.17 -9.55
CA ASP A 258 -25.59 -13.02 -10.38
C ASP A 258 -24.38 -12.08 -10.51
N LYS A 259 -24.37 -11.24 -11.55
CA LYS A 259 -23.25 -10.31 -11.82
C LYS A 259 -22.97 -9.35 -10.66
N ASN A 260 -24.01 -8.78 -10.06
CA ASN A 260 -23.87 -7.80 -8.97
C ASN A 260 -23.35 -8.47 -7.70
N ILE A 261 -24.00 -9.55 -7.27
CA ILE A 261 -23.60 -10.34 -6.10
C ILE A 261 -22.19 -10.89 -6.28
N GLY A 262 -21.87 -11.40 -7.47
CA GLY A 262 -20.53 -11.88 -7.80
C GLY A 262 -19.47 -10.78 -7.76
N GLU A 263 -19.78 -9.55 -8.17
CA GLU A 263 -18.86 -8.42 -8.07
C GLU A 263 -18.60 -8.00 -6.62
N ASP A 264 -19.65 -7.94 -5.79
CA ASP A 264 -19.52 -7.63 -4.38
C ASP A 264 -18.74 -8.70 -3.63
N PHE A 265 -19.02 -9.98 -3.89
CA PHE A 265 -18.26 -11.10 -3.34
C PHE A 265 -16.80 -11.07 -3.79
N CYS A 266 -16.52 -10.82 -5.07
CA CYS A 266 -15.15 -10.65 -5.57
C CYS A 266 -14.42 -9.50 -4.85
N ASN A 267 -15.11 -8.38 -4.60
CA ASN A 267 -14.54 -7.22 -3.91
C ASN A 267 -14.28 -7.53 -2.43
N PHE A 268 -15.19 -8.25 -1.77
CA PHE A 268 -15.02 -8.76 -0.42
C PHE A 268 -13.77 -9.63 -0.30
N VAL A 269 -13.63 -10.64 -1.16
CA VAL A 269 -12.45 -11.52 -1.19
C VAL A 269 -11.20 -10.69 -1.47
N LYS A 270 -11.24 -9.83 -2.49
CA LYS A 270 -10.10 -8.97 -2.89
C LYS A 270 -9.56 -8.11 -1.75
N ASN A 271 -10.43 -7.58 -0.90
CA ASN A 271 -10.03 -6.75 0.23
C ASN A 271 -9.35 -7.55 1.36
N ARG A 272 -9.58 -8.87 1.41
CA ARG A 272 -9.07 -9.76 2.46
C ARG A 272 -7.88 -10.62 2.04
N ILE A 273 -7.67 -10.89 0.74
CA ILE A 273 -6.57 -11.74 0.25
C ILE A 273 -5.21 -11.36 0.86
N ARG A 274 -4.93 -10.06 0.99
CA ARG A 274 -3.68 -9.60 1.59
C ARG A 274 -3.52 -10.13 3.01
N VAL A 275 -4.52 -9.92 3.86
CA VAL A 275 -4.47 -10.27 5.29
C VAL A 275 -4.61 -11.78 5.49
N GLU A 276 -5.51 -12.43 4.77
CA GLU A 276 -5.82 -13.85 5.01
C GLU A 276 -4.87 -14.82 4.32
N LEU A 277 -4.42 -14.50 3.11
CA LEU A 277 -3.58 -15.40 2.34
C LEU A 277 -2.13 -14.97 2.32
N VAL A 278 -1.83 -13.72 1.95
CA VAL A 278 -0.43 -13.31 1.76
C VAL A 278 0.35 -13.33 3.07
N LEU A 279 -0.23 -12.81 4.15
CA LEU A 279 0.45 -12.83 5.46
C LEU A 279 0.68 -14.27 5.94
N SER A 280 -0.33 -15.14 5.85
CA SER A 280 -0.19 -16.56 6.20
C SER A 280 0.86 -17.28 5.33
N LEU A 281 1.02 -16.89 4.07
CA LEU A 281 2.04 -17.43 3.19
C LEU A 281 3.46 -16.96 3.55
N GLU A 282 3.62 -15.77 4.12
CA GLU A 282 4.93 -15.25 4.57
C GLU A 282 5.52 -16.06 5.71
N GLU A 283 4.69 -16.67 6.55
CA GLU A 283 5.11 -17.53 7.66
C GLU A 283 5.68 -18.87 7.17
N TYR A 284 5.43 -19.25 5.90
CA TYR A 284 5.88 -20.54 5.37
C TYR A 284 7.40 -20.54 5.08
N PRO A 285 8.23 -21.36 5.78
CA PRO A 285 9.68 -21.21 5.75
C PRO A 285 10.35 -21.40 4.37
N LYS A 286 9.73 -22.18 3.49
CA LYS A 286 10.23 -22.48 2.14
C LYS A 286 9.81 -21.45 1.08
N LEU A 287 8.85 -20.58 1.40
CA LEU A 287 8.44 -19.50 0.50
C LEU A 287 9.40 -18.32 0.63
N GLU A 288 9.82 -17.76 -0.51
CA GLU A 288 10.70 -16.58 -0.50
C GLU A 288 9.89 -15.28 -0.37
N TYR A 289 8.80 -15.17 -1.13
CA TYR A 289 7.78 -14.12 -1.06
C TYR A 289 6.57 -14.52 -1.92
N SER A 290 5.43 -13.85 -1.70
CA SER A 290 4.21 -13.98 -2.50
C SER A 290 3.87 -12.67 -3.21
N HIS A 291 3.57 -12.71 -4.51
CA HIS A 291 3.20 -11.55 -5.30
C HIS A 291 1.76 -11.68 -5.81
N ILE A 292 0.84 -10.82 -5.34
CA ILE A 292 -0.50 -10.72 -5.93
C ILE A 292 -0.44 -9.83 -7.17
N SER A 293 -0.94 -10.32 -8.32
CA SER A 293 -1.16 -9.46 -9.49
C SER A 293 -2.33 -8.49 -9.24
N PRO A 294 -2.11 -7.15 -9.32
CA PRO A 294 -3.19 -6.18 -9.13
C PRO A 294 -4.19 -6.16 -10.30
N ASN A 295 -3.78 -6.67 -11.46
CA ASN A 295 -4.53 -6.60 -12.71
C ASN A 295 -5.43 -7.84 -12.86
N LYS A 296 -6.72 -7.61 -13.10
CA LYS A 296 -7.69 -8.69 -13.36
C LYS A 296 -7.42 -9.29 -14.74
N SER A 297 -7.23 -10.61 -14.81
CA SER A 297 -7.45 -11.33 -16.07
C SER A 297 -8.95 -11.57 -16.24
N LYS A 298 -9.56 -11.02 -17.29
CA LYS A 298 -10.93 -11.37 -17.71
C LYS A 298 -10.85 -12.53 -18.71
N LYS A 299 -11.33 -13.71 -18.34
CA LYS A 299 -11.76 -14.75 -19.30
C LYS A 299 -13.14 -15.24 -18.85
N GLY A 300 -14.14 -15.15 -19.72
CA GLY A 300 -15.51 -15.62 -19.46
C GLY A 300 -16.50 -14.57 -18.93
N LYS A 301 -17.81 -14.81 -19.15
CA LYS A 301 -18.91 -13.85 -18.86
C LYS A 301 -19.07 -13.51 -17.36
N CYS A 302 -18.58 -14.34 -16.44
CA CYS A 302 -18.70 -14.12 -14.98
C CYS A 302 -17.47 -14.53 -14.13
N GLU A 303 -16.32 -14.86 -14.72
CA GLU A 303 -15.13 -15.26 -13.94
C GLU A 303 -14.12 -14.09 -13.79
N LYS A 304 -13.73 -13.79 -12.55
CA LYS A 304 -12.58 -12.92 -12.25
C LYS A 304 -11.50 -13.78 -11.62
N ARG A 305 -10.32 -13.82 -12.23
CA ARG A 305 -9.14 -14.52 -11.70
C ARG A 305 -8.17 -13.52 -11.09
N LEU A 306 -7.78 -13.77 -9.84
CA LEU A 306 -6.60 -13.16 -9.24
C LEU A 306 -5.49 -14.20 -9.26
N ILE A 307 -4.35 -13.82 -9.81
CA ILE A 307 -3.19 -14.69 -9.92
C ILE A 307 -2.18 -14.21 -8.89
N ALA A 308 -1.82 -15.09 -7.95
CA ALA A 308 -0.73 -14.87 -7.03
C ALA A 308 0.47 -15.72 -7.48
N GLY A 309 1.57 -15.07 -7.87
CA GLY A 309 2.82 -15.72 -8.20
C GLY A 309 3.60 -16.09 -6.93
N LYS A 310 4.26 -17.25 -6.93
CA LYS A 310 5.09 -17.75 -5.82
C LYS A 310 6.51 -18.00 -6.31
N LYS A 311 7.48 -17.71 -5.45
CA LYS A 311 8.89 -18.09 -5.64
C LYS A 311 9.37 -18.86 -4.42
N PHE A 312 9.92 -20.05 -4.65
CA PHE A 312 10.48 -20.91 -3.60
C PHE A 312 11.98 -20.70 -3.45
N LYS A 313 12.50 -20.91 -2.24
CA LYS A 313 13.95 -20.99 -2.02
C LYS A 313 14.51 -22.18 -2.80
N LYS A 314 15.45 -21.94 -3.72
CA LYS A 314 16.20 -23.02 -4.38
C LYS A 314 16.96 -23.79 -3.29
N PHE A 315 16.71 -25.09 -3.20
CA PHE A 315 17.63 -26.04 -2.59
C PHE A 315 18.06 -27.00 -3.70
N TRP A 316 19.36 -27.27 -3.75
CA TRP A 316 19.91 -28.42 -4.45
C TRP A 316 19.48 -29.68 -3.73
#